data_AF-D3D8X3-F1
#
_entry.id   AF-D3D8X3-F1
#
_cell.length_a   1.000
_cell.length_b   1.000
_cell.length_c   1.000
_cell.angle_alpha   90.00
_cell.angle_beta   90.00
_cell.angle_gamma   90.00
#
_symmetry.space_group_name_H-M   'P 1'
#
loop_
_entity.id
_entity.type
_entity.pdbx_description
1 polymer ?
#
loop_
_entity_poly.entity_id
_entity_poly.type
_entity_poly.pdbx_seq_one_letter_code
_entity_poly.pdbx_strand_id
1 'polypeptide(L)'
;MVLAALTSRMEEVGLRLHPTKTRMVYCKDNRRRGSHEHTSFTFLGYTFPPRGARRADGTMFVGFQPAVSPEALKKMSQRVRRWRIRTRTRHDLGELAALINPVVAGRMNYYGRFYRSQLNPLLQHINTYLMRWAGKKYRRLRAFKRFQA
;
A
#
# COMPACT_ATOMS: atom_id res chain seq x y z
N MET A 1 -6.72 6.01 33.44
CA MET A 1 -6.10 5.79 32.12
C MET A 1 -7.16 5.87 31.03
N VAL A 2 -6.84 6.40 29.84
CA VAL A 2 -7.81 6.62 28.73
C VAL A 2 -8.54 5.33 28.31
N LEU A 3 -7.84 4.19 28.24
CA LEU A 3 -8.46 2.92 27.86
C LEU A 3 -9.59 2.50 28.80
N ALA A 4 -9.41 2.64 30.12
CA ALA A 4 -10.43 2.30 31.10
C ALA A 4 -11.68 3.18 30.95
N ALA A 5 -11.49 4.50 30.75
CA ALA A 5 -12.60 5.42 30.50
C ALA A 5 -13.36 5.09 29.21
N LEU A 6 -12.65 4.69 28.15
CA LEU A 6 -13.28 4.23 26.90
C LEU A 6 -14.05 2.91 27.09
N THR A 7 -13.53 1.98 27.89
CA THR A 7 -14.24 0.73 28.23
C THR A 7 -15.56 1.04 28.91
N SER A 8 -15.54 1.85 29.98
CA SER A 8 -16.77 2.22 30.71
C SER A 8 -17.79 2.91 29.81
N ARG A 9 -17.34 3.86 28.97
CA ARG A 9 -18.25 4.57 28.06
C ARG A 9 -18.87 3.66 27.01
N MET A 10 -18.14 2.66 26.51
CA MET A 10 -18.68 1.67 25.56
C MET A 10 -19.71 0.77 26.25
N GLU A 11 -19.46 0.37 27.50
CA GLU A 11 -20.39 -0.45 28.29
C GLU A 11 -21.71 0.28 28.57
N GLU A 12 -21.67 1.58 28.85
CA GLU A 12 -22.87 2.42 29.02
C GLU A 12 -23.80 2.42 27.80
N VAL A 13 -23.25 2.19 26.59
CA VAL A 13 -24.03 2.11 25.34
C VAL A 13 -24.23 0.66 24.86
N GLY A 14 -23.97 -0.32 25.72
CA GLY A 14 -24.18 -1.74 25.42
C GLY A 14 -23.13 -2.36 24.48
N LEU A 15 -21.95 -1.74 24.35
CA LEU A 15 -20.84 -2.22 23.53
C LEU A 15 -19.67 -2.69 24.40
N ARG A 16 -18.84 -3.59 23.85
CA ARG A 16 -17.59 -4.04 24.49
C ARG A 16 -16.40 -3.89 23.55
N LEU A 17 -15.30 -3.37 24.07
CA LEU A 17 -14.03 -3.33 23.33
C LEU A 17 -13.50 -4.75 23.10
N HIS A 18 -13.14 -5.04 21.85
CA HIS A 18 -12.65 -6.37 21.49
C HIS A 18 -11.22 -6.57 22.03
N PRO A 19 -10.95 -7.62 22.84
CA PRO A 19 -9.72 -7.73 23.61
C PRO A 19 -8.46 -7.85 22.73
N THR A 20 -8.55 -8.54 21.59
CA THR A 20 -7.39 -8.71 20.69
C THR A 20 -7.25 -7.61 19.63
N LYS A 21 -8.31 -6.86 19.32
CA LYS A 21 -8.24 -5.76 18.32
C LYS A 21 -7.84 -4.45 18.99
N THR A 22 -8.20 -4.29 20.26
CA THR A 22 -7.89 -3.10 21.06
C THR A 22 -6.52 -3.27 21.67
N ARG A 23 -5.57 -2.40 21.29
CA ARG A 23 -4.21 -2.46 21.77
C ARG A 23 -3.61 -1.06 21.87
N MET A 24 -2.78 -0.83 22.87
CA MET A 24 -1.97 0.38 22.97
C MET A 24 -0.73 0.21 22.08
N VAL A 25 -0.46 1.19 21.22
CA VAL A 25 0.67 1.15 20.31
C VAL A 25 1.65 2.26 20.65
N TYR A 26 2.90 1.86 20.86
CA TYR A 26 3.97 2.81 21.08
C TYR A 26 4.42 3.41 19.75
N CYS A 27 4.15 4.71 19.59
CA CYS A 27 4.52 5.46 18.40
C CYS A 27 6.02 5.79 18.44
N LYS A 28 6.87 4.84 18.06
CA LYS A 28 8.33 4.98 18.11
C LYS A 28 8.85 6.01 17.08
N ASP A 29 9.81 6.84 17.48
CA ASP A 29 10.50 7.83 16.64
C ASP A 29 11.94 8.07 17.13
N ASN A 30 12.65 9.04 16.54
CA ASN A 30 14.04 9.37 16.91
C ASN A 30 14.27 9.71 18.40
N ARG A 31 13.29 10.34 19.05
CA ARG A 31 13.35 10.74 20.47
C ARG A 31 12.85 9.63 21.38
N ARG A 32 11.84 8.89 20.93
CA ARG A 32 11.15 7.82 21.64
C ARG A 32 11.80 6.46 21.37
N ARG A 33 12.90 6.14 22.06
CA ARG A 33 13.73 4.94 21.80
C ARG A 33 13.30 3.65 22.52
N GLY A 34 12.29 3.71 23.38
CA GLY A 34 11.73 2.55 24.09
C GLY A 34 11.40 1.35 23.19
N SER A 35 11.46 0.17 23.78
CA SER A 35 11.05 -1.10 23.15
C SER A 35 9.70 -1.52 23.72
N HIS A 36 8.75 -1.83 22.84
CA HIS A 36 7.40 -2.23 23.20
C HIS A 36 6.93 -3.30 22.21
N GLU A 37 6.02 -4.16 22.66
CA GLU A 37 5.47 -5.25 21.84
C GLU A 37 4.81 -4.73 20.55
N HIS A 38 4.01 -3.67 20.66
CA HIS A 38 3.32 -3.09 19.51
C HIS A 38 3.90 -1.72 19.15
N THR A 39 4.51 -1.65 17.98
CA THR A 39 5.10 -0.42 17.42
C THR A 39 4.50 -0.04 16.08
N SER A 40 3.39 -0.66 15.67
CA SER A 40 2.65 -0.24 14.49
C SER A 40 1.18 -0.64 14.58
N PHE A 41 0.35 0.05 13.82
CA PHE A 41 -1.04 -0.35 13.59
C PHE A 41 -1.48 -0.03 12.17
N THR A 42 -2.57 -0.67 11.74
CA THR A 42 -3.19 -0.39 10.44
C THR A 42 -4.55 0.25 10.66
N PHE A 43 -4.82 1.35 9.98
CA PHE A 43 -6.10 2.05 9.99
C PHE A 43 -6.45 2.51 8.57
N LEU A 44 -7.67 2.20 8.12
CA LEU A 44 -8.18 2.54 6.78
C LEU A 44 -7.26 2.15 5.61
N GLY A 45 -6.54 1.03 5.75
CA GLY A 45 -5.61 0.53 4.73
C GLY A 45 -4.25 1.22 4.71
N TYR A 46 -3.92 2.03 5.71
CA TYR A 46 -2.57 2.54 5.95
C TYR A 46 -1.98 1.89 7.19
N THR A 47 -0.74 1.44 7.09
CA THR A 47 0.05 1.05 8.26
C THR A 47 0.85 2.26 8.73
N PHE A 48 0.82 2.50 10.03
CA PHE A 48 1.59 3.51 10.74
C PHE A 48 2.72 2.83 11.51
N PRO A 49 3.94 2.78 10.95
CA PRO A 49 5.13 2.34 11.66
C PRO A 49 6.15 3.49 11.84
N PRO A 50 7.24 3.25 12.59
CA PRO A 50 8.44 4.09 12.54
C PRO A 50 9.01 4.03 11.13
N ARG A 51 9.18 5.19 10.50
CA ARG A 51 9.57 5.33 9.10
C ARG A 51 10.51 6.51 8.94
N GLY A 52 11.53 6.31 8.10
CA GLY A 52 12.39 7.39 7.63
C GLY A 52 11.60 8.40 6.80
N ALA A 53 11.70 9.66 7.16
CA ALA A 53 11.13 10.80 6.44
C ALA A 53 12.22 11.85 6.23
N ARG A 54 12.06 12.64 5.18
CA ARG A 54 12.94 13.76 4.86
C ARG A 54 12.24 15.06 5.23
N ARG A 55 12.90 15.93 5.98
CA ARG A 55 12.43 17.28 6.27
C ARG A 55 12.59 18.19 5.04
N ALA A 56 12.00 19.38 5.12
CA ALA A 56 12.12 20.40 4.07
C ALA A 56 13.58 20.85 3.87
N ASP A 57 14.38 20.87 4.94
CA ASP A 57 15.82 21.18 4.93
C ASP A 57 16.71 20.04 4.38
N GLY A 58 16.12 18.91 3.96
CA GLY A 58 16.84 17.75 3.45
C GLY A 58 17.30 16.75 4.51
N THR A 59 17.19 17.07 5.80
CA THR A 59 17.62 16.17 6.88
C THR A 59 16.70 14.96 7.01
N MET A 60 17.31 13.79 7.27
CA MET A 60 16.60 12.53 7.46
C MET A 60 16.26 12.32 8.94
N PHE A 61 15.05 11.86 9.23
CA PHE A 61 14.63 11.50 10.59
C PHE A 61 13.68 10.31 10.58
N VAL A 62 13.59 9.58 11.69
CA VAL A 62 12.53 8.58 11.87
C VAL A 62 11.36 9.24 12.57
N GLY A 63 10.21 9.21 11.93
CA GLY A 63 8.93 9.59 12.51
C GLY A 63 7.94 8.44 12.47
N PHE A 64 6.78 8.62 13.09
CA PHE A 64 5.69 7.65 13.01
C PHE A 64 4.73 8.06 11.90
N GLN A 65 4.84 7.47 10.72
CA GLN A 65 4.22 8.02 9.50
C GLN A 65 3.48 6.94 8.68
N PRO A 66 2.26 7.23 8.18
CA PRO A 66 1.46 6.26 7.45
C PRO A 66 2.01 5.98 6.06
N ALA A 67 1.89 4.74 5.62
CA ALA A 67 1.99 4.35 4.21
C ALA A 67 0.95 3.28 3.89
N VAL A 68 0.72 3.02 2.60
CA VAL A 68 -0.15 1.91 2.17
C VAL A 68 0.20 0.62 2.93
N SER A 69 -0.82 -0.06 3.47
CA SER A 69 -0.58 -1.27 4.23
C SER A 69 -0.12 -2.43 3.32
N PRO A 70 0.69 -3.36 3.83
CA PRO A 70 1.07 -4.56 3.09
C PRO A 70 -0.16 -5.37 2.61
N GLU A 71 -1.23 -5.43 3.41
CA GLU A 71 -2.47 -6.12 3.06
C GLU A 71 -3.21 -5.40 1.93
N ALA A 72 -3.25 -4.07 1.94
CA ALA A 72 -3.82 -3.27 0.87
C ALA A 72 -3.03 -3.46 -0.43
N LEU A 73 -1.69 -3.40 -0.38
CA LEU A 73 -0.82 -3.72 -1.51
C LEU A 73 -1.09 -5.13 -2.05
N LYS A 74 -1.16 -6.13 -1.18
CA LYS A 74 -1.45 -7.52 -1.57
C LYS A 74 -2.79 -7.64 -2.27
N LYS A 75 -3.86 -7.03 -1.73
CA LYS A 75 -5.20 -7.00 -2.34
C LYS A 75 -5.18 -6.32 -3.72
N MET A 76 -4.45 -5.21 -3.83
CA MET A 76 -4.28 -4.50 -5.10
C MET A 76 -3.55 -5.35 -6.15
N SER A 77 -2.46 -6.01 -5.78
CA SER A 77 -1.68 -6.91 -6.65
C SER A 77 -2.48 -8.15 -7.06
N GLN A 78 -3.27 -8.73 -6.16
CA GLN A 78 -4.20 -9.82 -6.49
C GLN A 78 -5.22 -9.40 -7.55
N ARG A 79 -5.77 -8.18 -7.45
CA ARG A 79 -6.67 -7.63 -8.47
C ARG A 79 -5.96 -7.46 -9.82
N VAL A 80 -4.73 -6.95 -9.83
CA VAL A 80 -3.92 -6.84 -11.05
C VAL A 80 -3.72 -8.20 -11.71
N ARG A 81 -3.35 -9.22 -10.93
CA ARG A 81 -3.19 -10.60 -11.44
C ARG A 81 -4.48 -11.13 -12.08
N ARG A 82 -5.64 -10.83 -11.50
CA ARG A 82 -6.96 -11.25 -12.02
C ARG A 82 -7.33 -10.60 -13.35
N TRP A 83 -6.75 -9.46 -13.72
CA TRP A 83 -6.99 -8.86 -15.04
C TRP A 83 -6.48 -9.71 -16.20
N ARG A 84 -5.54 -10.63 -15.92
CA ARG A 84 -4.93 -11.53 -16.91
C ARG A 84 -4.45 -10.76 -18.16
N ILE A 85 -3.85 -9.59 -17.98
CA ILE A 85 -3.43 -8.67 -19.08
C ILE A 85 -2.68 -9.44 -20.18
N ARG A 86 -1.77 -10.34 -19.80
CA ARG A 86 -1.00 -11.20 -20.72
C ARG A 86 -1.87 -11.94 -21.75
N THR A 87 -3.10 -12.33 -21.43
CA THR A 87 -3.97 -13.11 -22.34
C THR A 87 -4.86 -12.23 -23.23
N ARG A 88 -4.89 -10.91 -23.01
CA ARG A 88 -5.75 -9.96 -23.74
C ARG A 88 -5.10 -9.48 -25.05
N THR A 89 -4.58 -10.38 -25.88
CA THR A 89 -3.87 -10.01 -27.12
C THR A 89 -4.76 -9.38 -28.20
N ARG A 90 -6.08 -9.57 -28.10
CA ARG A 90 -7.07 -8.91 -28.98
C ARG A 90 -7.17 -7.40 -28.72
N HIS A 91 -6.90 -6.96 -27.50
CA HIS A 91 -6.96 -5.54 -27.15
C HIS A 91 -5.69 -4.84 -27.63
N ASP A 92 -5.74 -3.56 -27.96
CA ASP A 92 -4.58 -2.67 -28.10
C ASP A 92 -4.17 -2.01 -26.77
N LEU A 93 -3.13 -1.17 -26.82
CA LEU A 93 -2.64 -0.50 -25.62
C LEU A 93 -3.63 0.53 -25.07
N GLY A 94 -4.34 1.24 -25.95
CA GLY A 94 -5.34 2.25 -25.58
C GLY A 94 -6.53 1.62 -24.88
N GLU A 95 -7.03 0.50 -25.39
CA GLU A 95 -8.12 -0.27 -24.76
C GLU A 95 -7.68 -0.83 -23.40
N LEU A 96 -6.46 -1.36 -23.28
CA LEU A 96 -5.92 -1.78 -21.99
C LEU A 96 -5.78 -0.61 -21.01
N ALA A 97 -5.32 0.55 -21.49
CA ALA A 97 -5.19 1.76 -20.69
C ALA A 97 -6.56 2.25 -20.21
N ALA A 98 -7.59 2.28 -21.06
CA ALA A 98 -8.95 2.66 -20.69
C ALA A 98 -9.52 1.76 -19.56
N LEU A 99 -9.21 0.47 -19.59
CA LEU A 99 -9.65 -0.48 -18.55
C LEU A 99 -8.87 -0.36 -17.23
N ILE A 100 -7.57 -0.05 -17.30
CA ILE A 100 -6.65 -0.13 -16.16
C ILE A 100 -6.49 1.23 -15.46
N ASN A 101 -6.35 2.31 -16.23
CA ASN A 101 -5.98 3.63 -15.73
C ASN A 101 -6.94 4.17 -14.67
N PRO A 102 -8.29 4.07 -14.80
CA PRO A 102 -9.18 4.57 -13.76
C PRO A 102 -8.96 3.90 -12.40
N VAL A 103 -8.70 2.58 -12.40
CA VAL A 103 -8.46 1.83 -11.17
C VAL A 103 -7.11 2.19 -10.56
N VAL A 104 -6.06 2.32 -11.39
CA VAL A 104 -4.72 2.70 -10.93
C VAL A 104 -4.73 4.14 -10.42
N ALA A 105 -5.37 5.07 -11.13
CA ALA A 105 -5.50 6.47 -10.72
C ALA A 105 -6.20 6.59 -9.37
N GLY A 106 -7.32 5.88 -9.15
CA GLY A 106 -8.00 5.88 -7.86
C GLY A 106 -7.11 5.38 -6.71
N ARG A 107 -6.32 4.32 -6.95
CA ARG A 107 -5.36 3.80 -5.97
C ARG A 107 -4.22 4.77 -5.70
N MET A 108 -3.70 5.43 -6.73
CA MET A 108 -2.64 6.43 -6.61
C MET A 108 -3.14 7.66 -5.84
N ASN A 109 -4.38 8.08 -6.08
CA ASN A 109 -4.98 9.23 -5.40
C ASN A 109 -5.22 8.94 -3.92
N TYR A 110 -5.75 7.75 -3.59
CA TYR A 110 -5.96 7.34 -2.21
C TYR A 110 -4.61 6.99 -1.55
N TYR A 111 -4.01 5.85 -1.90
CA TYR A 111 -2.84 5.32 -1.20
C TYR A 111 -1.56 6.12 -1.41
N GLY A 112 -1.48 6.94 -2.46
CA GLY A 112 -0.34 7.81 -2.73
C GLY A 112 -0.34 9.13 -1.94
N ARG A 113 -1.35 9.40 -1.11
CA ARG A 113 -1.47 10.65 -0.34
C ARG A 113 -0.27 10.97 0.55
N PHE A 114 0.37 9.94 1.12
CA PHE A 114 1.51 10.09 2.04
C PHE A 114 2.83 9.72 1.37
N TYR A 115 2.93 8.50 0.83
CA TYR A 115 4.15 8.02 0.16
C TYR A 115 3.82 7.34 -1.16
N ARG A 116 3.85 8.11 -2.25
CA ARG A 116 3.69 7.57 -3.62
C ARG A 116 4.71 6.48 -3.93
N SER A 117 5.94 6.60 -3.44
CA SER A 117 7.00 5.61 -3.65
C SER A 117 6.66 4.22 -3.12
N GLN A 118 5.79 4.11 -2.11
CA GLN A 118 5.37 2.82 -1.56
C GLN A 118 4.39 2.08 -2.49
N LEU A 119 3.87 2.74 -3.54
CA LEU A 119 3.09 2.10 -4.60
C LEU A 119 3.95 1.60 -5.77
N ASN A 120 5.25 1.93 -5.81
CA ASN A 120 6.14 1.50 -6.89
C ASN A 120 6.10 -0.02 -7.15
N PRO A 121 6.09 -0.91 -6.14
CA PRO A 121 5.98 -2.35 -6.38
C PRO A 121 4.72 -2.75 -7.15
N LEU A 122 3.58 -2.08 -6.89
CA LEU A 122 2.33 -2.31 -7.60
C LEU A 122 2.45 -1.86 -9.07
N LEU A 123 3.03 -0.69 -9.31
CA LEU A 123 3.21 -0.13 -10.65
C LEU A 123 4.19 -1.00 -11.47
N GLN A 124 5.29 -1.44 -10.86
CA GLN A 124 6.26 -2.38 -11.45
C GLN A 124 5.56 -3.68 -11.87
N HIS A 125 4.63 -4.19 -11.05
CA HIS A 125 3.88 -5.41 -11.33
C HIS A 125 2.94 -5.26 -12.53
N ILE A 126 2.25 -4.11 -12.63
CA ILE A 126 1.41 -3.78 -13.79
C ILE A 126 2.26 -3.65 -15.05
N ASN A 127 3.37 -2.90 -14.99
CA ASN A 127 4.30 -2.73 -16.09
C ASN A 127 4.84 -4.07 -16.59
N THR A 128 5.22 -4.96 -15.66
CA THR A 128 5.67 -6.32 -15.97
C THR A 128 4.62 -7.10 -16.78
N TYR A 129 3.33 -7.00 -16.43
CA TYR A 129 2.28 -7.67 -17.18
C TYR A 129 2.01 -7.03 -18.54
N LEU A 130 2.10 -5.70 -18.66
CA LEU A 130 1.99 -5.00 -19.93
C LEU A 130 3.13 -5.39 -20.87
N MET A 131 4.38 -5.44 -20.39
CA MET A 131 5.51 -5.90 -21.19
C MET A 131 5.33 -7.35 -21.66
N ARG A 132 4.86 -8.25 -20.79
CA ARG A 132 4.55 -9.65 -21.15
C ARG A 132 3.42 -9.75 -22.18
N TRP A 133 2.41 -8.90 -22.10
CA TRP A 133 1.36 -8.79 -23.11
C TRP A 133 1.92 -8.29 -24.45
N ALA A 134 2.74 -7.24 -24.42
CA ALA A 134 3.32 -6.63 -25.61
C ALA A 134 4.24 -7.62 -26.37
N GLY A 135 5.08 -8.37 -25.66
CA GLY A 135 5.89 -9.44 -26.26
C GLY A 135 5.03 -10.59 -26.81
N LYS A 136 3.88 -10.90 -26.19
CA LYS A 136 2.97 -11.91 -26.74
C LYS A 136 2.26 -11.42 -28.02
N LYS A 137 1.82 -10.15 -28.06
CA LYS A 137 1.11 -9.55 -29.19
C LYS A 137 2.04 -9.24 -30.38
N TYR A 138 3.20 -8.65 -30.12
CA TYR A 138 4.11 -8.16 -31.16
C TYR A 138 5.40 -8.98 -31.20
N ARG A 139 5.65 -9.68 -32.32
CA ARG A 139 6.84 -10.52 -32.53
C ARG A 139 8.15 -9.76 -32.27
N ARG A 140 8.25 -8.51 -32.74
CA ARG A 140 9.43 -7.64 -32.57
C ARG A 140 9.76 -7.32 -31.11
N LEU A 141 8.78 -7.37 -30.20
CA LEU A 141 8.96 -7.04 -28.79
C LEU A 141 9.31 -8.25 -27.91
N ARG A 142 9.38 -9.46 -28.48
CA ARG A 142 9.73 -10.69 -27.73
C ARG A 142 11.16 -10.71 -27.20
N ALA A 143 12.08 -10.10 -27.95
CA ALA A 143 13.50 -10.08 -27.63
C ALA A 143 13.88 -8.98 -26.63
N PHE A 144 12.96 -8.07 -26.29
CA PHE A 144 13.18 -7.01 -25.32
C PHE A 144 13.22 -7.60 -23.90
N LYS A 145 14.36 -8.19 -23.53
CA LYS A 145 14.64 -8.86 -22.25
C LYS A 145 15.47 -8.00 -21.29
N ARG A 146 15.36 -6.66 -21.32
CA ARG A 146 16.00 -5.84 -20.28
C ARG A 146 15.12 -5.83 -19.03
N PHE A 147 15.33 -6.84 -18.18
CA PHE A 147 14.63 -7.05 -16.93
C PHE A 147 15.42 -6.42 -15.78
N GLN A 148 14.83 -5.44 -15.09
CA GLN A 148 14.94 -5.38 -13.64
C GLN A 148 13.54 -5.28 -13.07
N ALA A 149 13.15 -6.32 -12.35
CA ALA A 149 11.99 -6.31 -11.47
C ALA A 149 12.42 -5.73 -10.12
#